data_AF-A0AAD7FMZ3-F1
#
_entry.id   AF-A0AAD7FMZ3-F1
#
_cell.length_a   1.000
_cell.length_b   1.000
_cell.length_c   1.000
_cell.angle_alpha   90.00
_cell.angle_beta   90.00
_cell.angle_gamma   90.00
#
_symmetry.space_group_name_H-M   'P 1'
#
loop_
_entity.id
_entity.type
_entity.pdbx_description
1 polymer ?
#
loop_
_entity_poly.entity_id
_entity_poly.type
_entity_poly.pdbx_seq_one_letter_code
_entity_poly.pdbx_strand_id
1 'polypeptide(L)'
;MDPTNVKEQLSSHFDKSARVVREYADRFETVYARPALKTTSTFVEGYPILATFLMIFCALAILPALTFVVVSLLTVLAFFFLAFCCACIVSLTAVLFFLSVLVSILIAIALFSAIWTFFVVLSYLTYRFVYLVRSNGREGVSNWAAEVKGRFAPVKTRSREGSDGSVVVVDVKKAETEPPSTEWPVDVKQEGY
;
A
#
# COMPACT_ATOMS: atom_id res chain seq x y z
N MET A 1 -3.21 -24.75 -6.45
CA MET A 1 -1.74 -24.66 -6.30
C MET A 1 -1.39 -25.41 -5.03
N ASP A 2 -0.75 -26.57 -5.15
CA ASP A 2 -0.60 -27.51 -4.05
C ASP A 2 0.51 -27.05 -3.08
N PRO A 3 0.24 -26.86 -1.78
CA PRO A 3 1.24 -26.39 -0.81
C PRO A 3 2.42 -27.37 -0.64
N THR A 4 2.28 -28.62 -1.07
CA THR A 4 3.36 -29.62 -1.07
C THR A 4 4.43 -29.31 -2.13
N ASN A 5 4.02 -28.86 -3.32
CA ASN A 5 4.92 -28.54 -4.43
C ASN A 5 5.83 -27.35 -4.15
N VAL A 6 5.32 -26.33 -3.43
CA VAL A 6 6.10 -25.14 -3.04
C VAL A 6 7.25 -25.53 -2.10
N LYS A 7 7.00 -26.44 -1.15
CA LYS A 7 8.03 -26.92 -0.21
C LYS A 7 9.13 -27.71 -0.94
N GLU A 8 8.78 -28.54 -1.90
CA GLU A 8 9.73 -29.29 -2.73
C GLU A 8 10.58 -28.39 -3.62
N GLN A 9 9.98 -27.34 -4.20
CA GLN A 9 10.74 -26.35 -4.97
C GLN A 9 11.73 -25.60 -4.07
N LEU A 10 11.29 -25.11 -2.90
CA LEU A 10 12.17 -24.45 -1.94
C LEU A 10 13.31 -25.35 -1.48
N SER A 11 13.04 -26.61 -1.11
CA SER A 11 14.08 -27.55 -0.70
C SER A 11 15.08 -27.83 -1.82
N SER A 12 14.60 -27.98 -3.06
CA SER A 12 15.48 -28.19 -4.23
C SER A 12 16.40 -26.99 -4.50
N HIS A 13 15.93 -25.76 -4.27
CA HIS A 13 16.74 -24.55 -4.41
C HIS A 13 17.80 -24.44 -3.30
N PHE A 14 17.46 -24.82 -2.06
CA PHE A 14 18.43 -24.90 -0.98
C PHE A 14 19.50 -25.96 -1.25
N ASP A 15 19.11 -27.15 -1.70
CA ASP A 15 20.07 -28.22 -2.03
C ASP A 15 20.99 -27.82 -3.18
N LYS A 16 20.46 -27.16 -4.21
CA LYS A 16 21.27 -26.66 -5.33
C LYS A 16 22.26 -25.60 -4.86
N SER A 17 21.82 -24.65 -4.04
CA SER A 17 22.68 -23.60 -3.48
C SER A 17 23.75 -24.18 -2.56
N ALA A 18 23.39 -25.15 -1.71
CA ALA A 18 24.31 -25.84 -0.82
C ALA A 18 25.37 -26.64 -1.59
N ARG A 19 24.98 -27.32 -2.67
CA ARG A 19 25.93 -28.02 -3.56
C ARG A 19 26.94 -27.07 -4.18
N VAL A 20 26.49 -25.93 -4.68
CA VAL A 20 27.37 -24.91 -5.27
C VAL A 20 28.36 -24.38 -4.23
N VAL A 21 27.88 -24.01 -3.04
CA VAL A 21 28.76 -23.52 -1.96
C VAL A 21 29.79 -24.58 -1.54
N ARG A 22 29.38 -25.86 -1.45
CA ARG A 22 30.30 -26.97 -1.15
C ARG A 22 31.35 -27.16 -2.25
N GLU A 23 30.95 -27.14 -3.52
CA GLU A 23 31.89 -27.27 -4.63
C GLU A 23 32.93 -26.12 -4.65
N TYR A 24 32.50 -24.89 -4.39
CA TYR A 24 33.41 -23.75 -4.23
C TYR A 24 34.31 -23.90 -3.01
N ALA A 25 33.79 -24.39 -1.88
CA ALA A 25 34.57 -24.63 -0.68
C ALA A 25 35.62 -25.73 -0.90
N ASP A 26 35.25 -26.85 -1.51
CA ASP A 26 36.15 -27.96 -1.83
C ASP A 26 37.26 -27.51 -2.80
N ARG A 27 36.89 -26.72 -3.81
CA ARG A 27 37.85 -26.15 -4.75
C ARG A 27 38.80 -25.18 -4.06
N PHE A 28 38.28 -24.33 -3.17
CA PHE A 28 39.10 -23.40 -2.40
C PHE A 28 40.06 -24.14 -1.47
N GLU A 29 39.58 -25.17 -0.77
CA GLU A 29 40.40 -25.99 0.11
C GLU A 29 41.53 -26.65 -0.66
N THR A 30 41.20 -27.25 -1.80
CA THR A 30 42.16 -28.02 -2.59
C THR A 30 43.19 -27.12 -3.27
N VAL A 31 42.76 -25.97 -3.82
CA VAL A 31 43.61 -25.09 -4.62
C VAL A 31 44.41 -24.10 -3.77
N TYR A 32 43.86 -23.60 -2.67
CA TYR A 32 44.48 -22.56 -1.87
C TYR A 32 44.90 -23.04 -0.47
N ALA A 33 44.01 -23.70 0.26
CA ALA A 33 44.27 -24.04 1.66
C ALA A 33 45.36 -25.12 1.81
N ARG A 34 45.23 -26.24 1.08
CA ARG A 34 46.20 -27.34 1.14
C ARG A 34 47.64 -26.94 0.77
N PRO A 35 47.91 -26.25 -0.34
CA PRO A 35 49.27 -25.84 -0.67
C PRO A 35 49.82 -24.82 0.33
N ALA A 36 49.01 -23.85 0.76
CA ALA A 36 49.44 -22.85 1.75
C ALA A 36 49.86 -23.49 3.08
N LEU A 37 49.08 -24.45 3.58
CA LEU A 37 49.41 -25.18 4.82
C LEU A 37 50.72 -25.98 4.67
N LYS A 38 50.90 -26.67 3.53
CA LYS A 38 52.13 -27.43 3.26
C LYS A 38 53.36 -26.52 3.21
N THR A 39 53.29 -25.40 2.49
CA THR A 39 54.40 -24.43 2.44
C THR A 39 54.68 -23.79 3.79
N THR A 40 53.65 -23.54 4.60
CA THR A 40 53.83 -22.96 5.93
C THR A 40 54.54 -23.95 6.86
N SER A 41 54.16 -25.23 6.84
CA SER A 41 54.82 -26.27 7.63
C SER A 41 56.32 -26.35 7.33
N THR A 42 56.68 -26.40 6.04
CA THR A 42 58.09 -26.46 5.63
C THR A 42 58.88 -25.20 5.99
N PHE A 43 58.23 -24.03 6.03
CA PHE A 43 58.89 -22.77 6.36
C PHE A 43 59.15 -22.62 7.87
N VAL A 44 58.23 -23.14 8.69
CA VAL A 44 58.37 -23.18 10.16
C VAL A 44 59.53 -24.09 10.58
N GLU A 45 59.73 -25.21 9.90
CA GLU A 45 60.86 -26.13 10.17
C GLU A 45 62.22 -25.52 9.84
N GLY A 46 62.31 -24.71 8.78
CA GLY A 46 63.56 -24.07 8.36
C GLY A 46 63.96 -22.86 9.21
N TYR A 47 63.00 -21.99 9.57
CA TYR A 47 63.28 -20.71 10.23
C TYR A 47 62.20 -20.35 11.27
N PRO A 48 62.19 -20.99 12.45
CA PRO A 48 61.09 -20.88 13.43
C PRO A 48 60.91 -19.46 14.00
N ILE A 49 62.01 -18.71 14.16
CA ILE A 49 61.99 -17.34 14.69
C ILE A 49 61.32 -16.38 13.68
N LEU A 50 61.66 -16.50 12.39
CA LEU A 50 61.10 -15.63 11.36
C LEU A 50 59.62 -15.96 11.11
N ALA A 51 59.26 -17.25 11.14
CA ALA A 51 57.89 -17.70 10.96
C ALA A 51 56.94 -17.15 12.03
N THR A 52 57.33 -17.18 13.31
CA THR A 52 56.51 -16.63 14.40
C THR A 52 56.39 -15.10 14.31
N PHE A 53 57.47 -14.39 13.95
CA PHE A 53 57.43 -12.95 13.72
C PHE A 53 56.46 -12.58 12.58
N LEU A 54 56.54 -13.26 11.43
CA LEU A 54 55.62 -13.05 10.31
C LEU A 54 54.18 -13.36 10.69
N MET A 55 53.93 -14.43 11.45
CA MET A 55 52.57 -14.78 11.87
C MET A 55 51.96 -13.68 12.75
N ILE A 56 52.71 -13.18 13.75
CA ILE A 56 52.25 -12.09 14.62
C ILE A 56 52.08 -10.80 13.82
N PHE A 57 53.02 -10.48 12.93
CA PHE A 57 52.93 -9.32 12.04
C PHE A 57 51.68 -9.39 11.14
N CYS A 58 51.42 -10.53 10.51
CA CYS A 58 50.23 -10.76 9.71
C CYS A 58 48.95 -10.66 10.55
N ALA A 59 48.91 -11.26 11.74
CA ALA A 59 47.75 -11.17 12.63
C ALA A 59 47.47 -9.71 13.03
N LEU A 60 48.51 -8.95 13.38
CA LEU A 60 48.41 -7.53 13.69
C LEU A 60 48.05 -6.67 12.47
N ALA A 61 48.48 -7.04 11.26
CA ALA A 61 48.17 -6.34 10.02
C ALA A 61 46.77 -6.62 9.48
N ILE A 62 46.20 -7.80 9.78
CA ILE A 62 44.82 -8.13 9.43
C ILE A 62 43.84 -7.28 10.23
N LEU A 63 44.16 -6.95 11.49
CA LEU A 63 43.28 -6.17 12.36
C LEU A 63 42.90 -4.79 11.76
N PRO A 64 43.85 -3.93 11.32
CA PRO A 64 43.51 -2.67 10.66
C PRO A 64 42.85 -2.86 9.29
N ALA A 65 43.18 -3.91 8.55
CA ALA A 65 42.51 -4.20 7.28
C ALA A 65 41.03 -4.57 7.49
N LEU A 66 40.76 -5.40 8.50
CA LEU A 66 39.41 -5.83 8.85
C LEU A 66 38.58 -4.67 9.39
N THR A 67 39.14 -3.83 10.27
CA THR A 67 38.44 -2.65 10.78
C THR A 67 38.15 -1.67 9.65
N PHE A 68 39.06 -1.46 8.70
CA PHE A 68 38.81 -0.64 7.52
C PHE A 68 37.64 -1.17 6.69
N VAL A 69 37.60 -2.48 6.40
CA VAL A 69 36.50 -3.10 5.64
C VAL A 69 35.16 -2.96 6.37
N VAL A 70 35.13 -3.25 7.67
CA VAL A 70 33.90 -3.16 8.47
C VAL A 70 33.40 -1.72 8.55
N VAL A 71 34.29 -0.77 8.84
CA VAL A 71 33.93 0.66 8.91
C VAL A 71 33.46 1.15 7.55
N SER A 72 34.15 0.80 6.45
CA SER A 72 33.73 1.18 5.11
C SER A 72 32.33 0.65 4.76
N LEU A 73 32.05 -0.62 5.07
CA LEU A 73 30.73 -1.21 4.85
C LEU A 73 29.65 -0.53 5.70
N LEU A 74 29.95 -0.27 6.97
CA LEU A 74 29.03 0.43 7.87
C LEU A 74 28.74 1.85 7.39
N THR A 75 29.75 2.58 6.92
CA THR A 75 29.59 3.92 6.36
C THR A 75 28.68 3.90 5.13
N VAL A 76 28.91 2.98 4.19
CA VAL A 76 28.05 2.83 3.00
C VAL A 76 26.61 2.52 3.43
N LEU A 77 26.43 1.58 4.35
CA LEU A 77 25.10 1.20 4.85
C LEU A 77 24.40 2.36 5.56
N ALA A 78 25.13 3.15 6.35
CA ALA A 78 24.62 4.35 7.01
C ALA A 78 24.14 5.40 6.00
N PHE A 79 24.88 5.62 4.90
CA PHE A 79 24.44 6.51 3.83
C PHE A 79 23.17 5.99 3.14
N PHE A 80 23.07 4.69 2.88
CA PHE A 80 21.86 4.11 2.32
C PHE A 80 20.65 4.29 3.23
N PHE A 81 20.79 4.00 4.53
CA PHE A 81 19.71 4.22 5.50
C PHE A 81 19.32 5.68 5.61
N LEU A 82 20.29 6.59 5.65
CA LEU A 82 20.02 8.02 5.71
C LEU A 82 19.26 8.49 4.46
N ALA A 83 19.72 8.10 3.27
CA ALA A 83 19.06 8.43 2.01
C ALA A 83 17.63 7.88 1.96
N PHE A 84 17.44 6.64 2.40
CA PHE A 84 16.12 6.02 2.48
C PHE A 84 15.19 6.74 3.46
N CYS A 85 15.67 7.07 4.67
CA CYS A 85 14.91 7.85 5.64
C CYS A 85 14.52 9.23 5.09
N CYS A 86 15.46 9.94 4.47
CA CYS A 86 15.18 11.23 3.84
C CYS A 86 14.13 11.11 2.74
N ALA A 87 14.25 10.11 1.86
CA ALA A 87 13.29 9.85 0.79
C ALA A 87 11.89 9.56 1.35
N CYS A 88 11.79 8.74 2.39
CA CYS A 88 10.53 8.43 3.07
C CYS A 88 9.89 9.68 3.69
N ILE A 89 10.69 10.52 4.38
CA ILE A 89 10.18 11.77 4.98
C ILE A 89 9.67 12.70 3.90
N VAL A 90 10.44 12.94 2.84
CA VAL A 90 10.04 13.83 1.73
C VAL A 90 8.77 13.31 1.05
N SER A 91 8.70 12.00 0.80
CA SER A 91 7.51 11.37 0.23
C SER A 91 6.28 11.54 1.13
N LEU A 92 6.41 11.29 2.43
CA LEU A 92 5.31 11.44 3.37
C LEU A 92 4.84 12.90 3.48
N THR A 93 5.78 13.85 3.56
CA THR A 93 5.46 15.28 3.59
C THR A 93 4.75 15.71 2.32
N ALA A 94 5.20 15.26 1.14
CA ALA A 94 4.54 15.56 -0.13
C ALA A 94 3.09 15.04 -0.16
N VAL A 95 2.88 13.78 0.26
CA VAL A 95 1.52 13.19 0.32
C VAL A 95 0.62 13.97 1.27
N LEU A 96 1.10 14.30 2.47
CA LEU A 96 0.33 15.09 3.44
C LEU A 96 0.02 16.50 2.93
N PHE A 97 0.97 17.13 2.22
CA PHE A 97 0.76 18.43 1.60
C PHE A 97 -0.34 18.38 0.55
N PHE A 98 -0.29 17.41 -0.39
CA PHE A 98 -1.33 17.25 -1.40
C PHE A 98 -2.68 16.89 -0.79
N LEU A 99 -2.72 16.05 0.25
CA LEU A 99 -3.93 15.74 0.98
C LEU A 99 -4.54 17.00 1.63
N SER A 100 -3.71 17.84 2.24
CA SER A 100 -4.16 19.11 2.84
C SER A 100 -4.75 20.06 1.79
N VAL A 101 -4.08 20.20 0.64
CA VAL A 101 -4.58 21.01 -0.49
C VAL A 101 -5.91 20.45 -1.00
N LEU A 102 -6.02 19.13 -1.17
CA LEU A 102 -7.25 18.47 -1.61
C LEU A 102 -8.39 18.73 -0.63
N VAL A 103 -8.17 18.51 0.67
CA VAL A 103 -9.18 18.78 1.71
C VAL A 103 -9.61 20.25 1.70
N SER A 104 -8.66 21.18 1.55
CA SER A 104 -8.97 22.61 1.45
C SER A 104 -9.86 22.94 0.26
N ILE A 105 -9.55 22.38 -0.92
CA ILE A 105 -10.36 22.55 -2.14
C ILE A 105 -11.76 21.95 -1.94
N LEU A 106 -11.87 20.76 -1.36
CA LEU A 106 -13.18 20.12 -1.09
C LEU A 106 -14.03 20.99 -0.16
N ILE A 107 -13.44 21.55 0.89
CA ILE A 107 -14.15 22.46 1.81
C ILE A 107 -14.59 23.73 1.05
N ALA A 108 -13.71 24.32 0.24
CA ALA A 108 -14.05 25.51 -0.54
C ALA A 108 -15.21 25.26 -1.51
N ILE A 109 -15.19 24.12 -2.22
CA ILE A 109 -16.26 23.70 -3.12
C ILE A 109 -17.57 23.44 -2.35
N ALA A 110 -17.50 22.78 -1.19
CA ALA A 110 -18.67 22.53 -0.36
C ALA A 110 -19.32 23.82 0.13
N LEU A 111 -18.52 24.79 0.59
CA LEU A 111 -19.01 26.12 1.00
C LEU A 111 -19.59 26.88 -0.19
N PHE A 112 -18.89 26.88 -1.33
CA PHE A 112 -19.37 27.52 -2.55
C PHE A 112 -20.72 26.93 -3.00
N SER A 113 -20.83 25.60 -3.01
CA SER A 113 -22.07 24.89 -3.31
C SER A 113 -23.19 25.22 -2.33
N ALA A 114 -22.90 25.31 -1.04
CA ALA A 114 -23.89 25.67 -0.02
C ALA A 114 -24.41 27.11 -0.21
N ILE A 115 -23.50 28.07 -0.44
CA ILE A 115 -23.84 29.47 -0.71
C ILE A 115 -24.65 29.57 -2.00
N TRP A 116 -24.23 28.89 -3.06
CA TRP A 116 -24.93 28.88 -4.34
C TRP A 116 -26.34 28.31 -4.20
N THR A 117 -26.47 27.17 -3.52
CA THR A 117 -27.78 26.55 -3.24
C THR A 117 -28.67 27.50 -2.43
N PHE A 118 -28.11 28.18 -1.44
CA PHE A 118 -28.84 29.19 -0.67
C PHE A 118 -29.35 30.33 -1.55
N PHE A 119 -28.52 30.87 -2.46
CA PHE A 119 -28.95 31.90 -3.41
C PHE A 119 -30.04 31.41 -4.37
N VAL A 120 -29.92 30.19 -4.89
CA VAL A 120 -30.94 29.59 -5.78
C VAL A 120 -32.26 29.45 -5.02
N VAL A 121 -32.23 28.87 -3.82
CA VAL A 121 -33.43 28.72 -2.97
C VAL A 121 -34.04 30.08 -2.64
N LEU A 122 -33.22 31.07 -2.26
CA LEU A 122 -33.67 32.42 -1.95
C LEU A 122 -34.32 33.08 -3.16
N SER A 123 -33.67 33.01 -4.34
CA SER A 123 -34.20 33.58 -5.58
C SER A 123 -35.54 32.95 -5.98
N TYR A 124 -35.68 31.63 -5.81
CA TYR A 124 -36.94 30.92 -6.04
C TYR A 124 -38.03 31.37 -5.06
N LEU A 125 -37.70 31.48 -3.76
CA LEU A 125 -38.64 31.95 -2.75
C LEU A 125 -39.07 33.39 -3.01
N THR A 126 -38.16 34.27 -3.42
CA THR A 126 -38.46 35.66 -3.78
C THR A 126 -39.32 35.73 -5.04
N TYR A 127 -38.97 35.00 -6.10
CA TYR A 127 -39.77 34.93 -7.33
C TYR A 127 -41.19 34.47 -7.04
N ARG A 128 -41.34 33.39 -6.25
CA ARG A 128 -42.65 32.85 -5.87
C ARG A 128 -43.43 33.80 -4.99
N PHE A 129 -42.78 34.47 -4.03
CA PHE A 129 -43.41 35.50 -3.21
C PHE A 129 -43.96 36.64 -4.07
N VAL A 130 -43.15 37.18 -4.99
CA VAL A 130 -43.57 38.25 -5.91
C VAL A 130 -44.75 37.80 -6.77
N TYR A 131 -44.72 36.57 -7.28
CA TYR A 131 -45.82 35.98 -8.06
C TYR A 131 -47.12 35.92 -7.24
N LEU A 132 -47.09 35.38 -6.01
CA LEU A 132 -48.29 35.26 -5.16
C LEU A 132 -48.87 36.61 -4.72
N VAL A 133 -48.01 37.58 -4.39
CA VAL A 133 -48.43 38.94 -4.00
C VAL A 133 -49.08 39.65 -5.19
N ARG A 134 -48.54 39.46 -6.39
CA ARG A 134 -49.11 40.06 -7.61
C ARG A 134 -50.45 39.44 -7.99
N SER A 135 -50.66 38.13 -7.77
CA SER A 135 -51.91 37.45 -8.12
C SER A 135 -53.02 37.60 -7.09
N ASN A 136 -52.70 37.61 -5.78
CA ASN A 136 -53.70 37.54 -4.69
C ASN A 136 -53.68 38.76 -3.74
N GLY A 137 -52.83 39.76 -3.98
CA GLY A 137 -52.73 40.93 -3.11
C GLY A 137 -52.25 40.60 -1.70
N ARG A 138 -52.93 41.11 -0.67
CA ARG A 138 -52.54 40.95 0.75
C ARG A 138 -52.67 39.50 1.25
N GLU A 139 -53.62 38.73 0.73
CA GLU A 139 -53.80 37.31 1.09
C GLU A 139 -52.67 36.42 0.54
N GLY A 140 -51.94 36.90 -0.49
CA GLY A 140 -50.77 36.19 -1.02
C GLY A 140 -49.66 36.01 0.02
N VAL A 141 -49.53 36.93 0.98
CA VAL A 141 -48.49 36.88 2.02
C VAL A 141 -48.77 35.77 3.04
N SER A 142 -50.02 35.64 3.51
CA SER A 142 -50.41 34.58 4.45
C SER A 142 -50.33 33.20 3.81
N ASN A 143 -50.74 33.08 2.54
CA ASN A 143 -50.66 31.82 1.80
C ASN A 143 -49.21 31.39 1.55
N TRP A 144 -48.32 32.33 1.21
CA TRP A 144 -46.88 32.04 1.09
C TRP A 144 -46.28 31.58 2.42
N ALA A 145 -46.58 32.27 3.53
CA ALA A 145 -46.07 31.91 4.85
C ALA A 145 -46.55 30.52 5.30
N ALA A 146 -47.81 30.18 5.04
CA ALA A 146 -48.36 28.85 5.30
C ALA A 146 -47.67 27.77 4.45
N GLU A 147 -47.41 28.04 3.17
CA GLU A 147 -46.72 27.10 2.28
C GLU A 147 -45.27 26.85 2.73
N VAL A 148 -44.51 27.91 3.02
CA VAL A 148 -43.12 27.81 3.50
C VAL A 148 -43.08 27.06 4.82
N LYS A 149 -43.92 27.43 5.79
CA LYS A 149 -44.00 26.76 7.09
C LYS A 149 -44.38 25.28 6.94
N GLY A 150 -45.26 24.93 6.01
CA GLY A 150 -45.65 23.55 5.73
C GLY A 150 -44.51 22.71 5.16
N ARG A 151 -43.62 23.29 4.33
CA ARG A 151 -42.47 22.58 3.74
C ARG A 151 -41.30 22.39 4.71
N PHE A 152 -41.14 23.30 5.67
CA PHE A 152 -40.07 23.21 6.69
C PHE A 152 -40.52 22.53 7.99
N ALA A 153 -41.82 22.23 8.15
CA ALA A 153 -42.27 21.43 9.27
C ALA A 153 -41.60 20.04 9.15
N PRO A 154 -40.87 19.57 10.18
CA PRO A 154 -40.31 18.24 10.16
C PRO A 154 -41.47 17.28 9.93
N VAL A 155 -41.39 16.51 8.84
CA VAL A 155 -42.32 15.41 8.61
C VAL A 155 -42.22 14.57 9.86
N LYS A 156 -43.26 14.61 10.69
CA LYS A 156 -43.35 13.78 11.88
C LYS A 156 -43.50 12.38 11.31
N THR A 157 -42.37 11.72 11.07
CA THR A 157 -42.31 10.33 10.65
C THR A 157 -43.02 9.62 11.77
N ARG A 158 -44.30 9.32 11.53
CA ARG A 158 -45.15 8.63 12.46
C ARG A 158 -44.50 7.25 12.50
N SER A 159 -43.63 7.01 13.48
CA SER A 159 -43.19 5.66 13.82
C SER A 159 -44.45 4.83 13.87
N ARG A 160 -44.63 4.04 12.82
CA ARG A 160 -45.64 3.01 12.72
C ARG A 160 -45.11 1.87 13.58
N GLU A 161 -45.07 2.15 14.88
CA GLU A 161 -44.74 1.21 15.94
C GLU A 161 -46.06 0.55 16.30
N GLY A 162 -46.33 -0.56 15.60
CA GLY A 162 -47.63 -1.20 15.58
C GLY A 162 -47.93 -1.77 14.20
N SER A 163 -47.02 -2.57 13.66
CA SER A 163 -47.38 -3.55 12.65
C SER A 163 -46.74 -4.84 13.11
N ASP A 164 -47.57 -5.60 13.83
CA ASP A 164 -47.36 -6.98 14.21
C ASP A 164 -46.54 -7.74 13.17
N GLY A 165 -45.60 -8.52 13.69
CA GLY A 165 -44.91 -9.54 12.93
C GLY A 165 -45.91 -10.55 12.39
N SER A 166 -46.46 -10.27 11.21
CA SER A 166 -46.93 -11.32 10.31
C SER A 166 -45.69 -11.84 9.59
N VAL A 167 -45.13 -12.90 10.17
CA VAL A 167 -44.20 -13.80 9.50
C VAL A 167 -44.92 -14.34 8.27
N VAL A 168 -44.74 -13.68 7.13
CA VAL A 168 -45.05 -14.27 5.83
C VAL A 168 -43.95 -15.30 5.59
N VAL A 169 -44.27 -16.55 5.89
CA VAL A 169 -43.54 -17.73 5.44
C VAL A 169 -43.55 -17.66 3.91
N VAL A 170 -42.44 -17.20 3.32
CA VAL A 170 -42.20 -17.33 1.89
C VAL A 170 -41.95 -18.81 1.66
N ASP A 171 -42.98 -19.48 1.15
CA ASP A 171 -42.92 -20.83 0.63
C ASP A 171 -41.87 -20.86 -0.48
N VAL A 172 -40.71 -21.46 -0.17
CA VAL A 172 -39.62 -21.68 -1.12
C VAL A 172 -40.07 -22.78 -2.07
N LYS A 173 -40.87 -22.39 -3.07
CA LYS A 173 -41.26 -23.28 -4.15
C LYS A 173 -40.05 -23.47 -5.07
N LYS A 174 -39.33 -24.55 -4.75
CA LYS A 174 -38.44 -25.34 -5.59
C LYS A 174 -38.88 -25.30 -7.06
N ALA A 175 -38.13 -24.56 -7.88
CA ALA A 175 -38.11 -24.70 -9.33
C ALA A 175 -36.68 -25.07 -9.71
N GLU A 176 -36.53 -26.38 -9.92
CA GLU A 176 -35.37 -27.06 -10.42
C GLU A 176 -35.32 -26.92 -11.95
N THR A 177 -34.12 -26.99 -12.51
CA THR A 177 -33.78 -27.39 -13.91
C THR A 177 -33.61 -26.27 -14.95
N GLU A 178 -32.38 -25.76 -15.11
CA GLU A 178 -31.57 -25.96 -16.34
C GLU A 178 -30.16 -25.30 -16.21
N PRO A 179 -29.07 -26.07 -16.40
CA PRO A 179 -27.81 -25.61 -16.98
C PRO A 179 -27.58 -26.31 -18.35
N PRO A 180 -26.44 -26.17 -19.05
CA PRO A 180 -25.55 -25.03 -19.28
C PRO A 180 -25.35 -24.78 -20.82
N SER A 181 -24.88 -23.60 -21.24
CA SER A 181 -24.28 -23.45 -22.58
C SER A 181 -23.27 -22.29 -22.59
N THR A 182 -21.97 -22.64 -22.66
CA THR A 182 -21.01 -22.40 -23.78
C THR A 182 -20.58 -20.95 -23.92
N GLU A 183 -19.32 -20.63 -23.60
CA GLU A 183 -18.19 -20.54 -24.58
C GLU A 183 -18.59 -19.67 -25.80
N TRP A 184 -17.89 -18.57 -26.10
CA TRP A 184 -16.50 -18.57 -26.62
C TRP A 184 -15.78 -17.20 -26.44
N PRO A 185 -14.44 -17.18 -26.62
CA PRO A 185 -13.55 -16.03 -26.47
C PRO A 185 -13.42 -15.25 -27.78
N VAL A 186 -13.00 -13.98 -27.71
CA VAL A 186 -12.40 -13.28 -28.85
C VAL A 186 -11.22 -12.45 -28.37
N ASP A 187 -10.03 -12.98 -28.66
CA ASP A 187 -8.81 -12.22 -28.89
C ASP A 187 -9.05 -11.10 -29.91
N VAL A 188 -8.67 -9.87 -29.59
CA VAL A 188 -8.32 -8.88 -30.63
C VAL A 188 -6.88 -8.45 -30.42
N LYS A 189 -6.09 -8.97 -31.34
CA LYS A 189 -4.68 -8.78 -31.61
C LYS A 189 -4.43 -7.39 -32.22
N GLN A 190 -3.33 -6.77 -31.76
CA GLN A 190 -2.40 -5.85 -32.43
C GLN A 190 -2.86 -4.91 -33.56
N GLU A 191 -2.47 -3.63 -33.41
CA GLU A 191 -1.77 -2.76 -34.38
C GLU A 191 -1.16 -1.63 -33.51
N GLY A 192 0.11 -1.22 -33.54
CA GLY A 192 1.08 -1.14 -34.61
C GLY A 192 1.47 0.35 -34.77
N TYR A 193 2.63 0.75 -34.25
CA TYR A 193 3.62 1.71 -34.80
C TYR A 193 4.69 2.06 -33.75
#